data_AF-A0A9Q4GCA5-F1
#
_entry.id   AF-A0A9Q4GCA5-F1
#
_cell.length_a   1.000
_cell.length_b   1.000
_cell.length_c   1.000
_cell.angle_alpha   90.00
_cell.angle_beta   90.00
_cell.angle_gamma   90.00
#
_symmetry.space_group_name_H-M   'P 1'
#
loop_
_entity.id
_entity.type
_entity.pdbx_description
1 polymer ?
#
loop_
_entity_poly.entity_id
_entity_poly.type
_entity_poly.pdbx_seq_one_letter_code
_entity_poly.pdbx_strand_id
1 'polypeptide(L)'
;MTSKIKFLLVLALSSLSIIITSCEKKEAPKPVVPVVTPDSAKKIDRKFAEERVRQILGTKVSFFEEGKFQEDSSPGIAAGTEKNGKTEWGIKFFYFKKANNDLSKTFETPLLKGSFTESLIKKIKLGSADYEMIYYDSQAYFMGSGGGEIFNYIVDFNKNQVYYAHFFSVEKKPTSLYLSPNTNVKEIRDFFIRHFQRDYPELRIVEKDYNLEDIF
;
A
#
# COMPACT_ATOMS: atom_id res chain seq x y z
N MET A 1 1.36 86.73 41.37
CA MET A 1 0.12 86.45 40.62
C MET A 1 -0.33 85.03 40.94
N THR A 2 -1.26 84.94 41.91
CA THR A 2 -2.31 83.91 42.18
C THR A 2 -2.11 82.45 41.71
N SER A 3 -2.40 81.38 42.47
CA SER A 3 -2.73 81.10 43.87
C SER A 3 -3.07 79.59 43.96
N LYS A 4 -2.34 78.85 44.80
CA LYS A 4 -2.80 77.84 45.78
C LYS A 4 -3.72 76.63 45.40
N ILE A 5 -3.17 75.44 45.71
CA ILE A 5 -3.66 74.43 46.70
C ILE A 5 -4.95 73.63 46.40
N LYS A 6 -4.82 72.28 46.54
CA LYS A 6 -5.73 71.23 47.10
C LYS A 6 -5.57 69.96 46.23
N PHE A 7 -4.92 68.85 46.58
CA PHE A 7 -4.72 68.07 47.81
C PHE A 7 -6.00 67.75 48.59
N LEU A 8 -6.12 66.46 48.90
CA LEU A 8 -6.90 65.80 49.94
C LEU A 8 -8.33 65.30 49.62
N LEU A 9 -8.38 63.97 49.49
CA LEU A 9 -9.07 63.03 50.37
C LEU A 9 -10.58 62.72 50.18
N VAL A 10 -10.80 61.42 49.99
CA VAL A 10 -11.80 60.56 50.64
C VAL A 10 -13.26 60.69 50.21
N LEU A 11 -13.75 59.62 49.59
CA LEU A 11 -14.95 58.85 49.92
C LEU A 11 -15.08 57.80 48.80
N ALA A 12 -15.41 56.52 48.97
CA ALA A 12 -15.67 55.68 50.13
C ALA A 12 -15.89 54.26 49.56
N LEU A 13 -15.33 53.28 50.26
CA LEU A 13 -15.88 51.93 50.47
C LEU A 13 -16.09 50.93 49.31
N SER A 14 -15.41 49.79 49.54
CA SER A 14 -15.93 48.42 49.50
C SER A 14 -16.26 47.75 48.16
N SER A 15 -15.37 46.84 47.75
CA SER A 15 -15.64 45.41 47.94
C SER A 15 -14.38 44.59 47.67
N LEU A 16 -13.77 44.13 48.75
CA LEU A 16 -12.76 43.09 48.75
C LEU A 16 -13.50 41.75 48.68
N SER A 17 -13.16 40.89 47.72
CA SER A 17 -13.37 39.45 47.86
C SER A 17 -12.16 38.73 47.31
N ILE A 18 -11.54 38.03 48.26
CA ILE A 18 -10.27 37.32 48.23
C ILE A 18 -10.38 36.11 47.30
N ILE A 19 -9.49 35.98 46.32
CA ILE A 19 -9.20 34.68 45.70
C ILE A 19 -7.79 34.29 46.15
N ILE A 20 -7.74 33.35 47.08
CA ILE A 20 -6.52 32.72 47.58
C ILE A 20 -6.02 31.82 46.44
N THR A 21 -4.98 32.23 45.73
CA THR A 21 -4.29 31.37 44.78
C THR A 21 -3.43 30.36 45.56
N SER A 22 -4.01 29.20 45.89
CA SER A 22 -3.22 28.03 46.26
C SER A 22 -2.45 27.57 45.01
N CYS A 23 -1.20 27.98 44.93
CA CYS A 23 -0.26 27.56 43.91
C CYS A 23 0.29 26.17 44.31
N GLU A 24 -0.47 25.11 44.06
CA GLU A 24 0.11 23.77 44.03
C GLU A 24 1.10 23.72 42.85
N LYS A 25 2.39 23.60 43.16
CA LYS A 25 3.41 23.23 42.18
C LYS A 25 3.05 21.86 41.63
N LYS A 26 2.36 21.82 40.49
CA LYS A 26 2.29 20.62 39.66
C LYS A 26 3.72 20.24 39.29
N GLU A 27 4.20 19.12 39.83
CA GLU A 27 5.40 18.47 39.30
C GLU A 27 5.23 18.33 37.79
N ALA A 28 6.24 18.76 37.05
CA ALA A 28 6.30 18.51 35.62
C ALA A 28 6.13 17.00 35.40
N PRO A 29 5.25 16.56 34.48
CA PRO A 29 5.13 15.14 34.19
C PRO A 29 6.53 14.64 33.80
N LYS A 30 7.04 13.67 34.56
CA LYS A 30 8.31 13.01 34.24
C LYS A 30 8.24 12.58 32.78
N PRO A 31 9.32 12.76 31.98
CA PRO A 31 9.31 12.34 30.59
C PRO A 31 8.92 10.88 30.55
N VAL A 32 7.76 10.61 29.94
CA VAL A 32 7.30 9.24 29.69
C VAL A 32 8.30 8.67 28.70
N VAL A 33 9.30 7.95 29.20
CA VAL A 33 10.14 7.10 28.35
C VAL A 33 9.16 6.10 27.75
N PRO A 34 8.90 6.12 26.42
CA PRO A 34 7.95 5.20 25.84
C PRO A 34 8.44 3.79 26.14
N VAL A 35 7.61 3.00 26.82
CA VAL A 35 7.89 1.58 27.04
C VAL A 35 7.94 0.94 25.66
N VAL A 36 9.16 0.65 25.18
CA VAL A 36 9.36 -0.02 23.91
C VAL A 36 8.95 -1.49 24.10
N THR A 37 7.70 -1.80 23.79
CA THR A 37 7.24 -3.18 23.66
C THR A 37 7.74 -3.77 22.33
N PRO A 38 7.87 -5.10 22.22
CA PRO A 38 8.23 -5.75 20.95
C PRO A 38 7.36 -5.31 19.77
N ASP A 39 6.05 -5.12 20.00
CA ASP A 39 5.11 -4.66 18.97
C ASP A 39 5.38 -3.22 18.55
N SER A 40 5.71 -2.34 19.50
CA SER A 40 6.08 -0.95 19.20
C SER A 40 7.41 -0.87 18.46
N ALA A 41 8.39 -1.71 18.82
CA ALA A 41 9.67 -1.82 18.11
C ALA A 41 9.48 -2.30 16.67
N LYS A 42 8.65 -3.33 16.46
CA LYS A 42 8.32 -3.85 15.13
C LYS A 42 7.60 -2.81 14.27
N LYS A 43 6.69 -2.03 14.86
CA LYS A 43 5.99 -0.94 14.15
C LYS A 43 6.94 0.20 13.77
N ILE A 44 7.92 0.51 14.62
CA ILE A 44 8.97 1.49 14.34
C ILE A 44 9.88 1.00 13.21
N ASP A 45 10.31 -0.28 13.23
CA ASP A 45 11.12 -0.88 12.16
C ASP A 45 10.39 -0.86 10.81
N ARG A 46 9.09 -1.22 10.80
CA ARG A 46 8.26 -1.15 9.57
C ARG A 46 8.19 0.26 8.99
N LYS A 47 7.93 1.28 9.82
CA LYS A 47 7.86 2.68 9.36
C LYS A 47 9.20 3.15 8.79
N PHE A 48 10.30 2.83 9.48
CA PHE A 48 11.63 3.17 9.02
C PHE A 48 11.96 2.51 7.68
N ALA A 49 11.63 1.23 7.54
CA ALA A 49 11.81 0.49 6.29
C ALA A 49 10.98 1.10 5.14
N GLU A 50 9.73 1.49 5.41
CA GLU A 50 8.87 2.14 4.41
C GLU A 50 9.41 3.51 3.99
N GLU A 51 9.88 4.34 4.92
CA GLU A 51 10.52 5.62 4.63
C GLU A 51 11.80 5.44 3.79
N ARG A 52 12.62 4.44 4.14
CA ARG A 52 13.83 4.12 3.36
C ARG A 52 13.50 3.68 1.94
N VAL A 53 12.47 2.85 1.76
CA VAL A 53 11.98 2.46 0.42
C VAL A 53 11.48 3.69 -0.36
N ARG A 54 10.70 4.58 0.27
CA ARG A 54 10.24 5.84 -0.35
C ARG A 54 11.42 6.70 -0.82
N GLN A 55 12.47 6.82 -0.01
CA GLN A 55 13.69 7.53 -0.38
C GLN A 55 14.40 6.90 -1.59
N ILE A 56 14.55 5.57 -1.59
CA ILE A 56 15.23 4.85 -2.69
C ILE A 56 14.44 5.00 -4.00
N LEU A 57 13.11 4.92 -3.94
CA LEU A 57 12.26 5.00 -5.14
C LEU A 57 12.03 6.43 -5.62
N GLY A 58 12.23 7.45 -4.76
CA GLY A 58 12.01 8.86 -5.11
C GLY A 58 10.57 9.18 -5.48
N THR A 59 9.61 8.33 -5.13
CA THR A 59 8.19 8.47 -5.47
C THR A 59 7.29 7.92 -4.36
N LYS A 60 5.99 8.22 -4.46
CA LYS A 60 4.99 7.72 -3.52
C LYS A 60 4.88 6.19 -3.63
N VAL A 61 5.10 5.52 -2.50
CA VAL A 61 4.79 4.10 -2.32
C VAL A 61 3.30 3.96 -1.97
N SER A 62 2.59 3.18 -2.78
CA SER A 62 1.16 2.86 -2.66
C SER A 62 0.91 1.50 -2.02
N PHE A 63 1.90 0.61 -2.07
CA PHE A 63 1.85 -0.72 -1.46
C PHE A 63 3.19 -1.03 -0.79
N PHE A 64 3.16 -1.66 0.39
CA PHE A 64 4.36 -2.06 1.13
C PHE A 64 4.06 -3.30 1.97
N GLU A 65 4.82 -4.38 1.78
CA GLU A 65 4.74 -5.58 2.61
C GLU A 65 6.11 -6.22 2.85
N GLU A 66 6.33 -6.65 4.09
CA GLU A 66 7.49 -7.46 4.48
C GLU A 66 7.16 -8.94 4.35
N GLY A 67 8.12 -9.77 3.92
CA GLY A 67 7.89 -11.20 3.72
C GLY A 67 9.14 -11.99 3.37
N LYS A 68 8.95 -13.29 3.21
CA LYS A 68 9.97 -14.24 2.74
C LYS A 68 9.75 -14.52 1.27
N PHE A 69 10.22 -13.62 0.41
CA PHE A 69 9.96 -13.66 -1.03
C PHE A 69 11.04 -14.39 -1.85
N GLN A 70 11.94 -15.11 -1.18
CA GLN A 70 13.06 -15.84 -1.77
C GLN A 70 13.15 -17.23 -1.10
N GLU A 71 13.66 -18.22 -1.82
CA GLU A 71 13.84 -19.60 -1.32
C GLU A 71 14.76 -19.68 -0.09
N ASP A 72 15.75 -18.79 0.00
CA ASP A 72 16.66 -18.70 1.16
C ASP A 72 15.98 -18.25 2.46
N SER A 73 14.66 -17.98 2.41
CA SER A 73 13.83 -17.52 3.52
C SER A 73 14.29 -16.20 4.13
N SER A 74 15.17 -15.47 3.44
CA SER A 74 15.63 -14.16 3.88
C SER A 74 14.46 -13.16 3.91
N PRO A 75 14.38 -12.30 4.94
CA PRO A 75 13.38 -11.26 4.98
C PRO A 75 13.64 -10.25 3.86
N GLY A 76 12.59 -9.86 3.16
CA GLY A 76 12.63 -8.80 2.17
C GLY A 76 11.33 -8.00 2.15
N ILE A 77 11.31 -6.99 1.29
CA ILE A 77 10.20 -6.06 1.17
C ILE A 77 9.70 -6.08 -0.27
N ALA A 78 8.41 -6.29 -0.43
CA ALA A 78 7.67 -5.98 -1.63
C ALA A 78 7.08 -4.58 -1.51
N ALA A 79 7.32 -3.73 -2.50
CA ALA A 79 6.73 -2.40 -2.56
C ALA A 79 6.05 -2.17 -3.90
N GLY A 80 5.10 -1.26 -3.96
CA GLY A 80 4.39 -0.90 -5.18
C GLY A 80 4.24 0.62 -5.34
N THR A 81 4.39 1.10 -6.57
CA THR A 81 4.18 2.50 -6.94
C THR A 81 3.21 2.60 -8.10
N GLU A 82 2.43 3.66 -8.13
CA GLU A 82 1.52 3.95 -9.24
C GLU A 82 2.09 5.10 -10.09
N LYS A 83 2.08 4.94 -11.41
CA LYS A 83 2.41 5.98 -12.35
C LYS A 83 1.12 6.53 -12.92
N ASN A 84 0.86 7.82 -12.67
CA ASN A 84 -0.34 8.50 -13.14
C ASN A 84 0.04 9.64 -14.09
N GLY A 85 0.55 9.30 -15.27
CA GLY A 85 0.91 10.24 -16.33
C GLY A 85 -0.20 10.40 -17.37
N LYS A 86 -0.06 11.42 -18.24
CA LYS A 86 -0.97 11.63 -19.37
C LYS A 86 -0.85 10.56 -20.47
N THR A 87 0.33 9.97 -20.61
CA THR A 87 0.68 9.04 -21.69
C THR A 87 0.94 7.62 -21.19
N GLU A 88 1.28 7.48 -19.91
CA GLU A 88 1.57 6.19 -19.30
C GLU A 88 0.92 6.13 -17.94
N TRP A 89 0.17 5.06 -17.72
CA TRP A 89 -0.57 4.82 -16.51
C TRP A 89 -0.46 3.35 -16.11
N GLY A 90 -0.30 3.08 -14.82
CA GLY A 90 -0.26 1.72 -14.30
C GLY A 90 0.49 1.58 -12.98
N ILE A 91 0.74 0.33 -12.59
CA ILE A 91 1.46 -0.01 -11.36
C ILE A 91 2.80 -0.69 -11.66
N LYS A 92 3.74 -0.53 -10.73
CA LYS A 92 4.97 -1.31 -10.66
C LYS A 92 5.11 -1.94 -9.30
N PHE A 93 5.64 -3.16 -9.26
CA PHE A 93 6.13 -3.79 -8.03
C PHE A 93 7.65 -3.81 -8.00
N PHE A 94 8.19 -3.76 -6.78
CA PHE A 94 9.61 -3.72 -6.51
C PHE A 94 9.93 -4.70 -5.39
N TYR A 95 11.11 -5.30 -5.46
CA TYR A 95 11.64 -6.13 -4.39
C TYR A 95 12.93 -5.56 -3.82
N PHE A 96 12.98 -5.51 -2.48
CA PHE A 96 14.15 -5.09 -1.73
C PHE A 96 14.64 -6.22 -0.84
N LYS A 97 15.92 -6.57 -0.95
CA LYS A 97 16.57 -7.47 0.01
C LYS A 97 17.01 -6.68 1.25
N LYS A 98 16.73 -7.22 2.44
CA LYS A 98 17.22 -6.68 3.71
C LYS A 98 18.50 -7.42 4.08
N ALA A 99 19.63 -6.71 4.04
CA ALA A 99 20.93 -7.26 4.40
C ALA A 99 21.69 -6.25 5.25
N ASN A 100 22.25 -6.67 6.38
CA ASN A 100 23.07 -5.83 7.27
C ASN A 100 22.45 -4.46 7.60
N ASN A 101 21.14 -4.44 7.87
CA ASN A 101 20.37 -3.23 8.17
C ASN A 101 20.26 -2.21 7.03
N ASP A 102 20.60 -2.59 5.80
CA ASP A 102 20.38 -1.81 4.58
C ASP A 102 19.35 -2.50 3.67
N LEU A 103 18.80 -1.72 2.74
CA LEU A 103 17.82 -2.14 1.75
C LEU A 103 18.36 -1.88 0.35
N SER A 104 18.43 -2.94 -0.45
CA SER A 104 18.84 -2.84 -1.86
C SER A 104 17.70 -3.30 -2.77
N LYS A 105 17.34 -2.46 -3.74
CA LYS A 105 16.38 -2.82 -4.79
C LYS A 105 17.03 -3.85 -5.70
N THR A 106 16.44 -5.03 -5.83
CA THR A 106 17.00 -6.14 -6.63
C THR A 106 16.13 -6.52 -7.82
N PHE A 107 14.86 -6.12 -7.82
CA PHE A 107 13.94 -6.36 -8.92
C PHE A 107 12.89 -5.26 -9.03
N GLU A 108 12.44 -5.01 -10.26
CA GLU A 108 11.25 -4.22 -10.57
C GLU A 108 10.48 -4.86 -11.72
N THR A 109 9.15 -4.77 -11.68
CA THR A 109 8.31 -5.20 -12.79
C THR A 109 8.32 -4.18 -13.93
N PRO A 110 7.94 -4.58 -15.15
CA PRO A 110 7.42 -3.66 -16.15
C PRO A 110 6.24 -2.84 -15.59
N LEU A 111 5.85 -1.78 -16.31
CA LEU A 111 4.61 -1.07 -16.01
C LEU A 111 3.42 -1.99 -16.33
N LEU A 112 2.62 -2.32 -15.32
CA LEU A 112 1.48 -3.23 -15.44
C LEU A 112 0.17 -2.44 -15.47
N LYS A 113 -0.82 -2.90 -16.25
CA LYS A 113 -2.17 -2.32 -16.26
C LYS A 113 -2.82 -2.55 -14.89
N GLY A 114 -3.21 -1.50 -14.19
CA GLY A 114 -3.81 -1.60 -12.86
C GLY A 114 -3.65 -0.31 -12.06
N SER A 115 -4.50 -0.13 -11.04
CA SER A 115 -4.34 0.89 -9.98
C SER A 115 -4.19 0.17 -8.65
N PHE A 116 -3.52 0.78 -7.67
CA PHE A 116 -3.62 0.30 -6.29
C PHE A 116 -4.91 0.74 -5.60
N THR A 117 -5.62 1.73 -6.15
CA THR A 117 -6.93 2.16 -5.67
C THR A 117 -7.97 1.08 -5.93
N GLU A 118 -8.72 0.69 -4.90
CA GLU A 118 -9.80 -0.33 -4.95
C GLU A 118 -9.37 -1.73 -5.44
N SER A 119 -8.07 -1.95 -5.60
CA SER A 119 -7.51 -3.25 -5.91
C SER A 119 -7.42 -4.14 -4.67
N LEU A 120 -7.35 -5.44 -4.92
CA LEU A 120 -6.97 -6.42 -3.92
C LEU A 120 -5.51 -6.83 -4.12
N ILE A 121 -4.73 -6.71 -3.04
CA ILE A 121 -3.34 -7.16 -3.01
C ILE A 121 -3.23 -8.14 -1.84
N LYS A 122 -2.73 -9.35 -2.12
CA LYS A 122 -2.52 -10.37 -1.10
C LYS A 122 -1.14 -10.95 -1.23
N LYS A 123 -0.54 -11.23 -0.08
CA LYS A 123 0.58 -12.16 -0.04
C LYS A 123 0.04 -13.58 -0.13
N ILE A 124 0.60 -14.38 -1.04
CA ILE A 124 0.20 -15.78 -1.22
C ILE A 124 1.43 -16.69 -1.11
N LYS A 125 1.20 -17.94 -0.73
CA LYS A 125 2.19 -19.01 -0.79
C LYS A 125 1.55 -20.18 -1.53
N LEU A 126 2.15 -20.56 -2.66
CA LEU A 126 1.73 -21.73 -3.41
C LEU A 126 2.35 -22.98 -2.78
N GLY A 127 1.66 -24.11 -2.80
CA GLY A 127 2.11 -25.36 -2.20
C GLY A 127 3.43 -25.87 -2.80
N SER A 128 3.72 -25.54 -4.06
CA SER A 128 4.99 -25.89 -4.72
C SER A 128 6.16 -24.95 -4.39
N ALA A 129 5.96 -23.90 -3.59
CA ALA A 129 6.97 -22.89 -3.31
C ALA A 129 7.15 -22.69 -1.80
N ASP A 130 8.39 -22.67 -1.32
CA ASP A 130 8.68 -22.41 0.10
C ASP A 130 8.75 -20.92 0.46
N TYR A 131 8.58 -20.06 -0.53
CA TYR A 131 8.57 -18.62 -0.42
C TYR A 131 7.20 -18.02 -0.77
N GLU A 132 7.01 -16.76 -0.38
CA GLU A 132 5.82 -15.96 -0.58
C GLU A 132 5.89 -15.23 -1.94
N MET A 133 4.73 -14.93 -2.51
CA MET A 133 4.55 -14.13 -3.73
C MET A 133 3.50 -13.03 -3.47
N ILE A 134 3.40 -12.06 -4.37
CA ILE A 134 2.34 -11.05 -4.34
C ILE A 134 1.31 -11.34 -5.41
N TYR A 135 0.07 -11.57 -4.98
CA TYR A 135 -1.10 -11.59 -5.84
C TYR A 135 -1.74 -10.20 -5.90
N TYR A 136 -1.97 -9.72 -7.11
CA TYR A 136 -2.70 -8.51 -7.41
C TYR A 136 -3.95 -8.86 -8.20
N ASP A 137 -5.05 -8.22 -7.86
CA ASP A 137 -6.33 -8.29 -8.56
C ASP A 137 -6.88 -6.87 -8.65
N SER A 138 -7.02 -6.35 -9.86
CA SER A 138 -7.55 -5.00 -10.08
C SER A 138 -8.99 -4.84 -9.62
N GLN A 139 -9.68 -5.94 -9.27
CA GLN A 139 -11.12 -5.99 -9.11
C GLN A 139 -11.79 -5.44 -10.37
N ALA A 140 -12.95 -4.81 -10.24
CA ALA A 140 -13.56 -4.04 -11.31
C ALA A 140 -12.69 -2.82 -11.63
N TYR A 141 -11.74 -2.99 -12.54
CA TYR A 141 -10.86 -1.92 -12.96
C TYR A 141 -11.67 -0.81 -13.63
N PHE A 142 -11.70 0.38 -13.02
CA PHE A 142 -12.55 1.49 -13.45
C PHE A 142 -11.72 2.64 -14.03
N MET A 143 -11.27 2.50 -15.29
CA MET A 143 -10.83 3.64 -16.10
C MET A 143 -11.13 3.38 -17.59
N GLY A 144 -12.40 3.50 -17.98
CA GLY A 144 -12.81 3.53 -19.39
C GLY A 144 -13.10 2.19 -20.06
N SER A 145 -12.83 1.05 -19.41
CA SER A 145 -13.46 -0.22 -19.78
C SER A 145 -14.93 -0.12 -19.40
N GLY A 146 -15.87 -0.47 -20.27
CA GLY A 146 -17.31 -0.32 -20.05
C GLY A 146 -17.91 -1.23 -18.96
N GLY A 147 -17.15 -1.54 -17.91
CA GLY A 147 -17.38 -2.65 -17.00
C GLY A 147 -16.93 -3.99 -17.62
N GLY A 148 -16.43 -4.90 -16.78
CA GLY A 148 -16.23 -6.29 -17.17
C GLY A 148 -14.81 -6.73 -17.52
N GLU A 149 -13.77 -5.93 -17.21
CA GLU A 149 -12.35 -6.34 -17.30
C GLU A 149 -11.70 -6.37 -15.92
N ILE A 150 -10.87 -7.39 -15.67
CA ILE A 150 -10.10 -7.57 -14.44
C ILE A 150 -8.69 -8.05 -14.81
N PHE A 151 -7.67 -7.27 -14.43
CA PHE A 151 -6.26 -7.61 -14.59
C PHE A 151 -5.73 -8.23 -13.29
N ASN A 152 -5.16 -9.43 -13.40
CA ASN A 152 -4.55 -10.13 -12.27
C ASN A 152 -3.09 -10.44 -12.52
N TYR A 153 -2.29 -10.31 -11.47
CA TYR A 153 -0.87 -10.64 -11.51
C TYR A 153 -0.48 -11.50 -10.32
N ILE A 154 0.44 -12.44 -10.56
CA ILE A 154 1.26 -13.04 -9.50
C ILE A 154 2.69 -12.59 -9.75
N VAL A 155 3.24 -11.82 -8.82
CA VAL A 155 4.62 -11.34 -8.85
C VAL A 155 5.48 -12.30 -8.02
N ASP A 156 6.33 -13.04 -8.71
CA ASP A 156 7.31 -13.96 -8.13
C ASP A 156 8.68 -13.29 -8.14
N PHE A 157 9.07 -12.74 -6.98
CA PHE A 157 10.36 -12.08 -6.79
C PHE A 157 11.54 -13.05 -6.72
N ASN A 158 11.31 -14.33 -6.40
CA ASN A 158 12.36 -15.35 -6.42
C ASN A 158 12.79 -15.65 -7.85
N LYS A 159 11.83 -15.73 -8.77
CA LYS A 159 12.07 -15.97 -10.20
C LYS A 159 12.23 -14.70 -11.02
N ASN A 160 12.02 -13.51 -10.43
CA ASN A 160 11.95 -12.23 -11.13
C ASN A 160 10.94 -12.25 -12.29
N GLN A 161 9.76 -12.81 -12.03
CA GLN A 161 8.73 -13.05 -13.03
C GLN A 161 7.37 -12.51 -12.60
N VAL A 162 6.58 -12.11 -13.60
CA VAL A 162 5.17 -11.75 -13.43
C VAL A 162 4.33 -12.71 -14.26
N TYR A 163 3.41 -13.40 -13.62
CA TYR A 163 2.37 -14.19 -14.29
C TYR A 163 1.12 -13.33 -14.41
N TYR A 164 0.46 -13.37 -15.55
CA TYR A 164 -0.63 -12.46 -15.88
C TYR A 164 -1.87 -13.24 -16.32
N ALA A 165 -3.02 -12.80 -15.80
CA ALA A 165 -4.33 -13.23 -16.26
C ALA A 165 -5.22 -12.02 -16.51
N HIS A 166 -6.05 -12.10 -17.56
CA HIS A 166 -7.01 -11.07 -17.91
C HIS A 166 -8.38 -11.68 -18.06
N PHE A 167 -9.26 -11.36 -17.13
CA PHE A 167 -10.65 -11.71 -17.21
C PHE A 167 -11.39 -10.60 -17.96
N PHE A 168 -12.21 -10.96 -18.94
CA PHE A 168 -13.01 -10.00 -19.68
C PHE A 168 -14.38 -10.58 -20.09
N SER A 169 -15.38 -9.70 -20.19
CA SER A 169 -16.73 -10.03 -20.64
C SER A 169 -17.09 -9.24 -21.89
N VAL A 170 -17.58 -9.94 -22.92
CA VAL A 170 -18.07 -9.32 -24.17
C VAL A 170 -19.56 -9.58 -24.29
N GLU A 171 -20.31 -8.59 -24.76
CA GLU A 171 -21.77 -8.70 -24.91
C GLU A 171 -22.15 -9.97 -25.70
N LYS A 172 -23.12 -10.73 -25.18
CA LYS A 172 -23.65 -11.96 -25.79
C LYS A 172 -22.61 -13.09 -25.94
N LYS A 173 -21.46 -13.01 -25.27
CA LYS A 173 -20.47 -14.09 -25.19
C LYS A 173 -20.23 -14.51 -23.74
N PRO A 174 -19.87 -15.77 -23.49
CA PRO A 174 -19.42 -16.17 -22.15
C PRO A 174 -18.19 -15.38 -21.72
N THR A 175 -18.06 -15.17 -20.41
CA THR A 175 -16.88 -14.55 -19.81
C THR A 175 -15.64 -15.37 -20.14
N SER A 176 -14.55 -14.67 -20.41
CA SER A 176 -13.31 -15.27 -20.88
C SER A 176 -12.16 -14.91 -19.97
N LEU A 177 -11.20 -15.83 -19.84
CA LEU A 177 -9.96 -15.63 -19.10
C LEU A 177 -8.79 -15.93 -20.05
N TYR A 178 -8.00 -14.91 -20.32
CA TYR A 178 -6.70 -15.06 -20.94
C TYR A 178 -5.64 -15.32 -19.85
N LEU A 179 -4.64 -16.13 -20.19
CA LEU A 179 -3.47 -16.41 -19.35
C LEU A 179 -2.21 -16.20 -20.18
N SER A 180 -1.23 -15.47 -19.63
CA SER A 180 0.02 -15.20 -20.34
C SER A 180 0.81 -16.49 -20.63
N PRO A 181 1.62 -16.54 -21.72
CA PRO A 181 2.32 -17.75 -22.14
C PRO A 181 3.32 -18.32 -21.12
N ASN A 182 3.80 -17.51 -20.18
CA ASN A 182 4.67 -17.95 -19.10
C ASN A 182 3.91 -18.63 -17.93
N THR A 183 2.58 -18.71 -17.99
CA THR A 183 1.72 -19.33 -16.98
C THR A 183 1.51 -20.84 -17.22
N ASN A 184 2.61 -21.56 -17.48
CA ASN A 184 2.61 -23.01 -17.76
C ASN A 184 2.71 -23.86 -16.49
N VAL A 185 3.07 -23.26 -15.37
CA VAL A 185 3.09 -23.94 -14.07
C VAL A 185 1.66 -24.24 -13.66
N LYS A 186 1.33 -25.52 -13.50
CA LYS A 186 -0.04 -25.99 -13.23
C LYS A 186 -0.67 -25.28 -12.03
N GLU A 187 0.06 -25.09 -10.93
CA GLU A 187 -0.49 -24.46 -9.73
C GLU A 187 -0.84 -22.98 -9.93
N ILE A 188 -0.01 -22.23 -10.66
CA ILE A 188 -0.27 -20.82 -11.00
C ILE A 188 -1.49 -20.73 -11.92
N ARG A 189 -1.55 -21.60 -12.93
CA ARG A 189 -2.69 -21.70 -13.84
C ARG A 189 -3.99 -22.01 -13.08
N ASP A 190 -3.96 -23.03 -12.23
CA ASP A 190 -5.11 -23.45 -11.41
C ASP A 190 -5.53 -22.33 -10.44
N PHE A 191 -4.58 -21.58 -9.88
CA PHE A 191 -4.87 -20.45 -9.00
C PHE A 191 -5.72 -19.39 -9.72
N PHE A 192 -5.29 -18.92 -10.89
CA PHE A 192 -6.05 -17.93 -11.66
C PHE A 192 -7.42 -18.48 -12.10
N ILE A 193 -7.48 -19.70 -12.63
CA ILE A 193 -8.73 -20.28 -13.11
C ILE A 193 -9.74 -20.42 -11.97
N ARG A 194 -9.32 -20.99 -10.83
CA ARG A 194 -10.23 -21.22 -9.68
C ARG A 194 -10.73 -19.93 -9.04
N HIS A 195 -9.92 -18.86 -9.06
CA HIS A 195 -10.33 -17.55 -8.56
C HIS A 195 -11.60 -17.06 -9.27
N PHE A 196 -11.67 -17.21 -10.60
CA PHE A 196 -12.83 -16.78 -11.39
C PHE A 196 -13.91 -17.83 -11.55
N GLN A 197 -13.55 -19.11 -11.68
CA GLN A 197 -14.49 -20.18 -11.99
C GLN A 197 -15.55 -20.39 -10.89
N ARG A 198 -15.24 -20.01 -9.64
CA ARG A 198 -16.22 -20.04 -8.54
C ARG A 198 -17.41 -19.13 -8.83
N ASP A 199 -17.14 -17.94 -9.35
CA ASP A 199 -18.15 -16.89 -9.56
C ASP A 199 -18.68 -16.90 -11.01
N TYR A 200 -17.91 -17.51 -11.94
CA TYR A 200 -18.25 -17.68 -13.35
C TYR A 200 -18.08 -19.14 -13.80
N PRO A 201 -19.07 -20.04 -13.57
CA PRO A 201 -18.93 -21.46 -13.90
C PRO A 201 -18.73 -21.77 -15.38
N GLU A 202 -19.21 -20.90 -16.29
CA GLU A 202 -19.08 -21.03 -17.74
C GLU A 202 -17.83 -20.34 -18.32
N LEU A 203 -16.84 -20.02 -17.47
CA LEU A 203 -15.62 -19.33 -17.84
C LEU A 203 -14.88 -20.06 -18.98
N ARG A 204 -14.58 -19.33 -20.06
CA ARG A 204 -13.79 -19.85 -21.19
C ARG A 204 -12.35 -19.41 -21.09
N ILE A 205 -11.42 -20.36 -21.17
CA ILE A 205 -9.99 -20.03 -21.28
C ILE A 205 -9.66 -19.77 -22.76
N VAL A 206 -9.07 -18.62 -23.05
CA VAL A 206 -8.74 -18.20 -24.41
C VAL A 206 -7.23 -18.03 -24.60
N GLU A 207 -6.78 -18.20 -25.85
CA GLU A 207 -5.35 -18.12 -26.20
C GLU A 207 -4.89 -16.69 -26.54
N LYS A 208 -5.81 -15.81 -26.91
CA LYS A 208 -5.52 -14.43 -27.29
C LYS A 208 -6.08 -13.48 -26.25
N ASP A 209 -5.24 -12.53 -25.84
CA ASP A 209 -5.67 -11.47 -24.96
C ASP A 209 -6.64 -10.53 -25.69
N TYR A 210 -7.56 -9.96 -24.94
CA TYR A 210 -8.48 -8.95 -25.45
C TYR A 210 -7.83 -7.58 -25.28
N ASN A 211 -7.63 -6.88 -26.40
CA ASN A 211 -7.17 -5.50 -26.39
C ASN A 211 -8.28 -4.60 -26.90
N LEU A 212 -8.86 -3.78 -26.02
CA LEU A 212 -9.89 -2.80 -26.40
C LEU A 212 -9.38 -1.76 -27.42
N GLU A 213 -8.07 -1.54 -27.48
CA GLU A 213 -7.43 -0.63 -28.43
C GLU A 213 -7.48 -1.15 -29.88
N ASP A 214 -7.71 -2.44 -30.09
CA ASP A 214 -7.79 -3.02 -31.44
C ASP A 214 -9.18 -2.82 -32.10
N ILE A 215 -10.12 -2.16 -31.40
CA ILE A 215 -11.51 -1.96 -31.83
C ILE A 215 -11.79 -0.51 -32.25
N PHE A 216 -10.82 0.40 -32.10
CA PHE A 216 -10.95 1.82 -32.48
C PHE A 216 -9.84 2.30 -33.42
#